data_AF-A0A8B8J1I2-F1
#
_entry.id   AF-A0A8B8J1I2-F1
#
_cell.length_a   1.000
_cell.length_b   1.000
_cell.length_c   1.000
_cell.angle_alpha   90.00
_cell.angle_beta   90.00
_cell.angle_gamma   90.00
#
_symmetry.space_group_name_H-M   'P 1'
#
loop_
_entity.id
_entity.type
_entity.pdbx_description
1 polymer ?
#
loop_
_entity_poly.entity_id
_entity_poly.type
_entity_poly.pdbx_seq_one_letter_code
_entity_poly.pdbx_strand_id
1 'polypeptide(L)'
;MVSFSLALSLILCLIGIDTTSCCIFRCTAEGPWYDFSAYTECKPDPEPPLYNGGILQSENGEIPMAYDTTETGAHRPAFVLGNLTETTRYSFSCWVQIQGTDSALIRAVLATDDSKFRCVGTTTAQNGCWSFLKGGFILDASSKTSVLFLQNTTNEVDGIEILVASASLQPFSVEQWEMHQQDNIRTKRKRMVVIHVSDTQGNRVIGASVSVQQLAKDFPFGSAIASTIVGNLPYQAWFLERFNAAVFENELKWYTTEPQPGKLNYTLADEMLEFIRANKVVARGHNIFWENPSVTPSWVRNLTGDDLRSAAKSRIQSLMSRYKGEFVHWDVNNEMLHFDFYEQRLGPNASLEFFGTAQQADPLATMFMNEFNVLETCDDVNSTVDSYISRLRELKEAGAVLQGIGLEGHFFTKPNLPLMRAVLDKLATLDLPIWLTEVDINHIFDHQTQAIYLEEVLREGFSYPFVNGIMLWTALHPYGCYEMCLTDEDFHNLPSGDVVDRLLQEWETKETAGVTDDHGLYTFSGFLGEYKVSVSYANKSTETTFSLGRGDETKHLNVQL
;
A
#
# COMPACT_ATOMS: atom_id res chain seq x y z
N MET A 1 18.35 7.10 31.11
CA MET A 1 19.16 6.15 30.32
C MET A 1 19.63 6.80 29.00
N VAL A 2 20.32 7.95 29.08
CA VAL A 2 20.80 8.68 27.88
C VAL A 2 22.34 8.81 27.87
N SER A 3 23.03 8.50 28.97
CA SER A 3 24.50 8.66 29.07
C SER A 3 25.33 7.43 28.69
N PHE A 4 24.73 6.28 28.39
CA PHE A 4 25.49 5.08 28.00
C PHE A 4 25.78 4.99 26.49
N SER A 5 25.00 5.68 25.65
CA SER A 5 25.17 5.62 24.18
C SER A 5 26.30 6.51 23.65
N LEU A 6 26.70 7.56 24.39
CA LEU A 6 27.82 8.41 23.98
C LEU A 6 29.20 7.78 24.26
N ALA A 7 29.30 6.93 25.28
CA ALA A 7 30.57 6.33 25.68
C ALA A 7 31.06 5.25 24.68
N LEU A 8 30.14 4.54 24.02
CA LEU A 8 30.50 3.50 23.04
C LEU A 8 31.03 4.09 21.73
N SER A 9 30.51 5.24 21.31
CA SER A 9 30.94 5.95 20.09
C SER A 9 32.33 6.57 20.22
N LEU A 10 32.75 6.98 21.42
CA LEU A 10 34.11 7.50 21.64
C LEU A 10 35.18 6.40 21.64
N ILE A 11 34.81 5.17 22.02
CA ILE A 11 35.76 4.04 22.08
C ILE A 11 36.08 3.52 20.67
N LEU A 12 35.13 3.54 19.74
CA LEU A 12 35.35 3.12 18.35
C LEU A 12 36.22 4.10 17.55
N CYS A 13 36.27 5.38 17.93
CA CYS A 13 37.13 6.38 17.29
C CYS A 13 38.64 6.21 17.64
N LEU A 14 38.97 5.46 18.69
CA LEU A 14 40.35 5.28 19.16
C LEU A 14 41.08 4.08 18.54
N ILE A 15 40.42 3.28 17.67
CA ILE A 15 40.97 1.99 17.18
C ILE A 15 41.39 2.04 15.70
N GLY A 16 41.47 3.21 15.07
CA GLY A 16 42.24 3.39 13.83
C GLY A 16 41.83 2.50 12.65
N ILE A 17 40.52 2.34 12.41
CA ILE A 17 39.99 1.67 11.22
C ILE A 17 39.70 2.74 10.14
N ASP A 18 40.20 2.47 8.94
CA ASP A 18 40.17 3.31 7.73
C ASP A 18 38.80 3.98 7.48
N THR A 19 38.77 5.31 7.49
CA THR A 19 37.54 6.12 7.47
C THR A 19 37.06 6.53 6.07
N THR A 20 37.37 5.77 5.02
CA THR A 20 37.00 6.16 3.64
C THR A 20 35.72 5.50 3.09
N SER A 21 34.92 4.81 3.93
CA SER A 21 33.63 4.25 3.48
C SER A 21 32.46 4.33 4.46
N CYS A 22 32.52 5.19 5.49
CA CYS A 22 31.43 5.30 6.50
C CYS A 22 30.85 6.72 6.66
N CYS A 23 31.03 7.58 5.65
CA CYS A 23 30.53 8.96 5.69
C CYS A 23 29.75 9.31 4.41
N ILE A 24 28.63 8.63 4.16
CA ILE A 24 27.61 9.14 3.24
C ILE A 24 26.24 8.91 3.92
N PHE A 25 25.52 10.01 4.17
CA PHE A 25 24.23 10.16 4.87
C PHE A 25 24.20 10.03 6.40
N ARG A 26 24.79 11.03 7.08
CA ARG A 26 24.19 11.61 8.29
C ARG A 26 23.91 13.09 8.05
N CYS A 27 22.96 13.38 7.18
CA CYS A 27 22.17 14.61 7.35
C CYS A 27 21.07 14.22 8.33
N THR A 28 21.20 14.60 9.60
CA THR A 28 20.05 14.60 10.50
C THR A 28 19.13 15.70 10.00
N ALA A 29 18.11 15.37 9.21
CA ALA A 29 17.04 16.31 8.95
C ALA A 29 16.41 16.64 10.31
N GLU A 30 16.65 17.85 10.82
CA GLU A 30 16.13 18.28 12.12
C GLU A 30 14.60 18.30 12.04
N GLY A 31 13.92 17.54 12.91
CA GLY A 31 12.45 17.50 12.96
C GLY A 31 11.89 16.24 13.63
N PRO A 32 10.57 16.20 13.87
CA PRO A 32 9.91 15.01 14.42
C PRO A 32 9.84 13.89 13.38
N TRP A 33 9.83 12.64 13.85
CA TRP A 33 9.51 11.48 13.01
C TRP A 33 8.02 11.46 12.68
N TYR A 34 7.66 10.96 11.49
CA TYR A 34 6.24 10.78 11.14
C TYR A 34 5.56 9.82 12.14
N ASP A 35 4.46 10.29 12.73
CA ASP A 35 3.61 9.55 13.63
C ASP A 35 2.54 8.79 12.83
N PHE A 36 2.66 7.46 12.79
CA PHE A 36 1.74 6.54 12.11
C PHE A 36 0.45 6.28 12.90
N SER A 37 0.27 6.87 14.08
CA SER A 37 -0.93 6.66 14.91
C SER A 37 -2.19 7.13 14.19
N ALA A 38 -3.22 6.28 14.21
CA ALA A 38 -4.54 6.59 13.70
C ALA A 38 -5.61 5.87 14.52
N TYR A 39 -6.83 6.37 14.44
CA TYR A 39 -7.98 5.85 15.19
C TYR A 39 -9.19 5.76 14.27
N THR A 40 -9.97 4.70 14.47
CA THR A 40 -11.16 4.39 13.67
C THR A 40 -12.37 4.09 14.55
N GLU A 41 -12.19 4.14 15.87
CA GLU A 41 -13.25 4.07 16.88
C GLU A 41 -13.53 5.47 17.40
N CYS A 42 -14.80 5.74 17.68
CA CYS A 42 -15.21 6.99 18.29
C CYS A 42 -14.88 6.97 19.80
N LYS A 43 -14.25 8.03 20.31
CA LYS A 43 -13.80 8.11 21.72
C LYS A 43 -14.65 9.08 22.55
N PRO A 44 -14.83 8.85 23.85
CA PRO A 44 -15.53 9.80 24.71
C PRO A 44 -14.79 11.14 24.82
N ASP A 45 -13.45 11.10 24.85
CA ASP A 45 -12.56 12.25 24.92
C ASP A 45 -11.51 12.19 23.79
N PRO A 46 -11.08 13.33 23.23
CA PRO A 46 -10.07 13.35 22.19
C PRO A 46 -8.67 13.12 22.79
N GLU A 47 -7.82 12.41 22.07
CA GLU A 47 -6.39 12.31 22.43
C GLU A 47 -5.68 13.66 22.21
N PRO A 48 -4.51 13.89 22.84
CA PRO A 48 -3.68 15.06 22.56
C PRO A 48 -3.34 15.21 21.07
N PRO A 49 -3.10 16.45 20.59
CA PRO A 49 -2.74 16.66 19.19
C PRO A 49 -1.43 15.96 18.85
N LEU A 50 -1.38 15.32 17.68
CA LEU A 50 -0.12 14.84 17.12
C LEU A 50 0.87 16.01 17.00
N TYR A 51 2.17 15.74 17.15
CA TYR A 51 3.23 16.76 17.04
C TYR A 51 3.02 18.02 17.89
N ASN A 52 2.28 17.92 19.00
CA ASN A 52 1.87 19.05 19.83
C ASN A 52 1.15 20.18 19.04
N GLY A 53 0.47 19.84 17.94
CA GLY A 53 -0.26 20.78 17.09
C GLY A 53 0.53 21.27 15.86
N GLY A 54 1.83 20.98 15.77
CA GLY A 54 2.67 21.41 14.66
C GLY A 54 2.62 22.93 14.45
N ILE A 55 2.41 23.39 13.21
CA ILE A 55 2.32 24.82 12.88
C ILE A 55 0.99 25.47 13.27
N LEU A 56 0.02 24.71 13.79
CA LEU A 56 -1.23 25.26 14.33
C LEU A 56 -1.08 25.71 15.79
N GLN A 57 0.01 25.38 16.46
CA GLN A 57 0.24 25.79 17.84
C GLN A 57 0.57 27.30 17.91
N SER A 58 -0.10 28.05 18.79
CA SER A 58 0.32 29.43 19.11
C SER A 58 1.42 29.46 20.18
N GLU A 59 2.09 30.61 20.33
CA GLU A 59 3.11 30.84 21.38
C GLU A 59 2.58 30.60 22.81
N ASN A 60 1.25 30.65 23.02
CA ASN A 60 0.61 30.42 24.31
C ASN A 60 0.07 28.99 24.49
N GLY A 61 0.26 28.10 23.50
CA GLY A 61 -0.22 26.73 23.51
C GLY A 61 -1.69 26.54 23.11
N GLU A 62 -2.43 27.61 22.82
CA GLU A 62 -3.78 27.56 22.28
C GLU A 62 -3.76 27.46 20.74
N ILE A 63 -4.63 26.66 20.14
CA ILE A 63 -4.75 26.57 18.67
C ILE A 63 -5.63 27.74 18.19
N PRO A 64 -5.14 28.64 17.33
CA PRO A 64 -5.95 29.73 16.79
C PRO A 64 -7.00 29.15 15.83
N MET A 65 -8.20 28.92 16.35
CA MET A 65 -9.37 28.56 15.54
C MET A 65 -10.11 29.83 15.14
N ALA A 66 -10.30 29.99 13.84
CA ALA A 66 -11.25 30.94 13.26
C ALA A 66 -12.55 30.22 12.91
N TYR A 67 -13.60 30.99 12.66
CA TYR A 67 -14.85 30.47 12.10
C TYR A 67 -15.10 31.16 10.77
N ASP A 68 -15.17 30.38 9.70
CA ASP A 68 -15.72 30.86 8.43
C ASP A 68 -17.25 30.85 8.53
N THR A 69 -17.90 31.89 8.02
CA THR A 69 -19.36 32.03 8.11
C THR A 69 -19.93 31.89 6.72
N THR A 70 -20.72 30.83 6.48
CA THR A 70 -21.38 30.65 5.18
C THR A 70 -22.34 31.79 4.88
N GLU A 71 -22.74 31.95 3.61
CA GLU A 71 -23.83 32.87 3.23
C GLU A 71 -25.16 32.55 3.97
N THR A 72 -25.33 31.31 4.45
CA THR A 72 -26.46 30.86 5.27
C THR A 72 -26.30 31.11 6.78
N GLY A 73 -25.15 31.65 7.22
CA GLY A 73 -24.87 31.96 8.63
C GLY A 73 -24.30 30.81 9.46
N ALA A 74 -23.95 29.66 8.84
CA ALA A 74 -23.37 28.52 9.54
C ALA A 74 -21.86 28.72 9.80
N HIS A 75 -21.42 28.41 11.01
CA HIS A 75 -20.02 28.52 11.43
C HIS A 75 -19.25 27.25 11.07
N ARG A 76 -18.17 27.40 10.29
CA ARG A 76 -17.24 26.33 9.92
C ARG A 76 -15.94 26.53 10.67
N PRO A 77 -15.49 25.57 11.51
CA PRO A 77 -14.16 25.64 12.11
C PRO A 77 -13.09 25.74 11.02
N ALA A 78 -12.22 26.73 11.16
CA ALA A 78 -11.20 27.06 10.17
C ALA A 78 -9.86 27.45 10.82
N PHE A 79 -8.78 27.19 10.09
CA PHE A 79 -7.41 27.53 10.44
C PHE A 79 -6.83 28.40 9.33
N VAL A 80 -6.35 29.59 9.68
CA VAL A 80 -5.64 30.47 8.74
C VAL A 80 -4.17 30.07 8.76
N LEU A 81 -3.65 29.70 7.59
CA LEU A 81 -2.31 29.19 7.39
C LEU A 81 -1.50 30.20 6.57
N GLY A 82 -0.27 30.47 7.01
CA GLY A 82 0.64 31.39 6.32
C GLY A 82 1.82 30.66 5.68
N ASN A 83 2.24 31.12 4.50
CA ASN A 83 3.49 30.75 3.83
C ASN A 83 3.66 29.23 3.59
N LEU A 84 2.62 28.57 3.07
CA LEU A 84 2.73 27.18 2.66
C LEU A 84 3.50 27.07 1.33
N THR A 85 4.40 26.09 1.22
CA THR A 85 5.25 25.87 0.03
C THR A 85 4.89 24.61 -0.77
N GLU A 86 5.17 24.60 -2.08
CA GLU A 86 4.83 23.49 -2.99
C GLU A 86 5.60 22.17 -2.78
N THR A 87 6.78 22.21 -2.20
CA THR A 87 7.61 21.02 -1.98
C THR A 87 7.39 20.36 -0.62
N THR A 88 6.70 21.03 0.29
CA THR A 88 6.45 20.54 1.64
C THR A 88 5.29 19.56 1.65
N ARG A 89 5.46 18.47 2.37
CA ARG A 89 4.44 17.45 2.62
C ARG A 89 3.77 17.77 3.95
N TYR A 90 2.49 18.12 3.93
CA TYR A 90 1.76 18.49 5.13
C TYR A 90 0.92 17.32 5.63
N SER A 91 1.14 16.91 6.87
CA SER A 91 0.31 15.93 7.57
C SER A 91 -0.69 16.67 8.46
N PHE A 92 -1.99 16.44 8.24
CA PHE A 92 -3.05 17.03 9.05
C PHE A 92 -3.76 15.96 9.88
N SER A 93 -4.11 16.29 11.11
CA SER A 93 -4.99 15.46 11.93
C SER A 93 -5.79 16.31 12.91
N CYS A 94 -7.01 15.88 13.24
CA CYS A 94 -7.78 16.44 14.33
C CYS A 94 -8.81 15.44 14.84
N TRP A 95 -9.39 15.73 16.00
CA TRP A 95 -10.58 15.06 16.49
C TRP A 95 -11.80 15.91 16.17
N VAL A 96 -12.84 15.27 15.66
CA VAL A 96 -14.08 15.89 15.19
C VAL A 96 -15.25 15.29 15.94
N GLN A 97 -16.12 16.14 16.46
CA GLN A 97 -17.44 15.77 16.98
C GLN A 97 -18.49 16.60 16.26
N ILE A 98 -19.70 16.07 16.13
CA ILE A 98 -20.82 16.80 15.51
C ILE A 98 -22.03 16.87 16.45
N GLN A 99 -22.88 17.87 16.23
CA GLN A 99 -24.20 17.96 16.84
C GLN A 99 -25.26 18.24 15.76
N GLY A 100 -26.51 17.83 16.03
CA GLY A 100 -27.66 18.05 15.13
C GLY A 100 -28.05 16.85 14.27
N THR A 101 -27.21 15.80 14.18
CA THR A 101 -27.50 14.50 13.54
C THR A 101 -26.73 13.40 14.26
N ASP A 102 -27.07 12.12 14.07
CA ASP A 102 -26.36 11.00 14.69
C ASP A 102 -24.96 10.78 14.10
N SER A 103 -24.81 10.98 12.79
CA SER A 103 -23.57 10.79 12.04
C SER A 103 -23.54 11.70 10.80
N ALA A 104 -22.34 12.16 10.41
CA ALA A 104 -22.11 12.91 9.17
C ALA A 104 -20.70 12.70 8.62
N LEU A 105 -20.55 12.73 7.30
CA LEU A 105 -19.25 12.72 6.64
C LEU A 105 -18.65 14.13 6.66
N ILE A 106 -17.58 14.30 7.43
CA ILE A 106 -16.86 15.57 7.55
C ILE A 106 -15.59 15.51 6.69
N ARG A 107 -15.39 16.56 5.91
CA ARG A 107 -14.22 16.76 5.06
C ARG A 107 -13.42 17.97 5.54
N ALA A 108 -12.11 17.79 5.67
CA ALA A 108 -11.17 18.89 5.78
C ALA A 108 -10.80 19.37 4.37
N VAL A 109 -10.93 20.68 4.12
CA VAL A 109 -10.72 21.30 2.82
C VAL A 109 -9.74 22.46 2.96
N LEU A 110 -8.74 22.48 2.09
CA LEU A 110 -7.78 23.57 1.98
C LEU A 110 -8.15 24.48 0.81
N ALA A 111 -8.37 25.76 1.09
CA ALA A 111 -8.46 26.83 0.11
C ALA A 111 -7.14 27.61 0.06
N THR A 112 -6.58 27.78 -1.14
CA THR A 112 -5.34 28.54 -1.39
C THR A 112 -5.60 29.79 -2.23
N ASP A 113 -4.58 30.64 -2.39
CA ASP A 113 -4.66 31.91 -3.16
C ASP A 113 -5.13 31.73 -4.62
N ASP A 114 -4.98 30.54 -5.20
CA ASP A 114 -5.44 30.17 -6.54
C ASP A 114 -6.96 29.89 -6.61
N SER A 115 -7.69 30.08 -5.51
CA SER A 115 -9.12 29.77 -5.36
C SER A 115 -9.48 28.30 -5.63
N LYS A 116 -8.50 27.39 -5.60
CA LYS A 116 -8.75 25.95 -5.67
C LYS A 116 -9.01 25.40 -4.27
N PHE A 117 -9.98 24.50 -4.19
CA PHE A 117 -10.27 23.72 -3.00
C PHE A 117 -9.65 22.34 -3.16
N ARG A 118 -8.87 21.91 -2.16
CA ARG A 118 -8.25 20.59 -2.14
C ARG A 118 -8.79 19.82 -0.94
N CYS A 119 -9.28 18.61 -1.17
CA CYS A 119 -9.59 17.73 -0.05
C CYS A 119 -8.29 17.31 0.66
N VAL A 120 -8.30 17.42 1.99
CA VAL A 120 -7.16 17.06 2.84
C VAL A 120 -7.37 15.70 3.50
N GLY A 121 -8.60 15.36 3.85
CA GLY A 121 -8.98 14.09 4.44
C GLY A 121 -10.44 14.09 4.87
N THR A 122 -10.95 12.92 5.21
CA THR A 122 -12.34 12.72 5.62
C THR A 122 -12.44 11.92 6.92
N THR A 123 -13.54 12.11 7.63
CA THR A 123 -13.98 11.18 8.66
C THR A 123 -15.51 11.14 8.77
N THR A 124 -16.06 9.98 9.07
CA THR A 124 -17.45 9.83 9.49
C THR A 124 -17.55 10.20 10.97
N ALA A 125 -17.91 11.44 11.25
CA ALA A 125 -18.06 11.95 12.61
C ALA A 125 -19.41 11.54 13.21
N GLN A 126 -19.41 11.25 14.51
CA GLN A 126 -20.60 10.85 15.25
C GLN A 126 -20.97 11.88 16.32
N ASN A 127 -22.25 11.90 16.70
CA ASN A 127 -22.71 12.69 17.83
C ASN A 127 -22.38 12.01 19.16
N GLY A 128 -22.02 12.80 20.17
CA GLY A 128 -21.75 12.33 21.52
C GLY A 128 -20.36 11.72 21.74
N CYS A 129 -19.52 11.61 20.70
CA CYS A 129 -18.13 11.15 20.82
C CYS A 129 -17.23 11.82 19.77
N TRP A 130 -15.91 11.64 19.89
CA TRP A 130 -14.88 12.23 19.03
C TRP A 130 -14.37 11.20 18.02
N SER A 131 -14.47 11.55 16.74
CA SER A 131 -13.99 10.76 15.60
C SER A 131 -12.68 11.35 15.07
N PHE A 132 -11.75 10.50 14.65
CA PHE A 132 -10.42 10.94 14.25
C PHE A 132 -10.31 11.13 12.73
N LEU A 133 -10.00 12.36 12.33
CA LEU A 133 -9.67 12.72 10.96
C LEU A 133 -8.14 12.78 10.83
N LYS A 134 -7.60 11.99 9.90
CA LYS A 134 -6.21 12.07 9.47
C LYS A 134 -6.18 12.28 7.95
N GLY A 135 -5.27 13.11 7.50
CA GLY A 135 -5.13 13.47 6.11
C GLY A 135 -3.81 14.16 5.82
N GLY A 136 -3.70 14.72 4.63
CA GLY A 136 -2.53 15.47 4.24
C GLY A 136 -2.64 16.03 2.84
N PHE A 137 -1.72 16.91 2.51
CA PHE A 137 -1.68 17.54 1.19
C PHE A 137 -0.26 17.96 0.79
N ILE A 138 -0.10 18.14 -0.51
CA ILE A 138 0.98 18.85 -1.18
C ILE A 138 0.35 19.95 -2.05
N LEU A 139 1.09 21.03 -2.31
CA LEU A 139 0.59 22.11 -3.15
C LEU A 139 1.18 22.05 -4.55
N ASP A 140 0.44 22.57 -5.53
CA ASP A 140 0.95 22.76 -6.90
C ASP A 140 1.83 24.01 -6.99
N ALA A 141 1.59 24.98 -6.11
CA ALA A 141 2.32 26.24 -6.00
C ALA A 141 2.24 26.75 -4.55
N SER A 142 3.28 27.47 -4.10
CA SER A 142 3.31 28.14 -2.80
C SER A 142 2.13 29.09 -2.64
N SER A 143 1.57 29.14 -1.43
CA SER A 143 0.49 30.04 -1.05
C SER A 143 0.91 30.89 0.15
N LYS A 144 0.69 32.20 0.04
CA LYS A 144 0.99 33.15 1.12
C LYS A 144 -0.03 33.03 2.24
N THR A 145 -1.29 32.90 1.87
CA THR A 145 -2.40 32.75 2.82
C THR A 145 -3.30 31.62 2.34
N SER A 146 -3.61 30.70 3.24
CA SER A 146 -4.52 29.60 2.97
C SER A 146 -5.49 29.45 4.12
N VAL A 147 -6.65 28.85 3.86
CA VAL A 147 -7.66 28.55 4.88
C VAL A 147 -7.94 27.06 4.83
N LEU A 148 -7.66 26.36 5.92
CA LEU A 148 -8.07 24.97 6.11
C LEU A 148 -9.34 24.96 6.95
N PHE A 149 -10.45 24.47 6.41
CA PHE A 149 -11.72 24.45 7.12
C PHE A 149 -12.39 23.08 7.05
N LEU A 150 -13.28 22.81 7.99
CA LEU A 150 -14.07 21.58 8.01
C LEU A 150 -15.49 21.86 7.53
N GLN A 151 -16.03 20.96 6.72
CA GLN A 151 -17.40 21.03 6.24
C GLN A 151 -18.03 19.65 6.13
N ASN A 152 -19.36 19.61 6.24
CA ASN A 152 -20.13 18.43 5.86
C ASN A 152 -20.15 18.30 4.33
N THR A 153 -20.09 17.07 3.81
CA THR A 153 -20.15 16.80 2.36
C THR A 153 -21.57 16.64 1.84
N THR A 154 -22.56 16.35 2.70
CA THR A 154 -23.96 16.30 2.27
C THR A 154 -24.57 17.70 2.30
N ASN A 155 -25.02 18.20 1.16
CA ASN A 155 -25.74 19.48 1.02
C ASN A 155 -27.12 19.50 1.71
N GLU A 156 -27.50 18.44 2.45
CA GLU A 156 -28.87 18.22 2.90
C GLU A 156 -29.16 18.69 4.34
N VAL A 157 -28.17 19.14 5.11
CA VAL A 157 -28.42 19.64 6.47
C VAL A 157 -27.67 20.95 6.71
N ASP A 158 -28.32 22.07 6.37
CA ASP A 158 -28.08 23.34 7.05
C ASP A 158 -28.38 23.10 8.55
N GLY A 159 -27.37 23.24 9.42
CA GLY A 159 -27.55 23.15 10.88
C GLY A 159 -26.74 22.09 11.65
N ILE A 160 -25.77 21.41 11.02
CA ILE A 160 -24.80 20.58 11.77
C ILE A 160 -23.71 21.47 12.36
N GLU A 161 -23.56 21.42 13.67
CA GLU A 161 -22.44 22.05 14.37
C GLU A 161 -21.24 21.10 14.38
N ILE A 162 -20.10 21.57 13.90
CA ILE A 162 -18.84 20.81 13.87
C ILE A 162 -17.94 21.34 14.98
N LEU A 163 -17.54 20.45 15.88
CA LEU A 163 -16.59 20.72 16.95
C LEU A 163 -15.24 20.09 16.60
N VAL A 164 -14.15 20.80 16.88
CA VAL A 164 -12.79 20.34 16.59
C VAL A 164 -11.94 20.43 17.86
N ALA A 165 -11.17 19.39 18.10
CA ALA A 165 -10.17 19.33 19.17
C ALA A 165 -8.85 18.77 18.64
N SER A 166 -7.75 19.10 19.34
CA SER A 166 -6.44 18.49 19.12
C SER A 166 -5.98 18.53 17.64
N ALA A 167 -6.24 19.65 16.96
CA ALA A 167 -5.80 19.84 15.59
C ALA A 167 -4.28 19.94 15.49
N SER A 168 -3.70 19.35 14.45
CA SER A 168 -2.28 19.41 14.14
C SER A 168 -2.07 19.51 12.65
N LEU A 169 -1.13 20.38 12.26
CA LEU A 169 -0.59 20.44 10.89
C LEU A 169 0.93 20.38 10.97
N GLN A 170 1.52 19.28 10.55
CA GLN A 170 2.97 19.09 10.59
C GLN A 170 3.55 19.14 9.17
N PRO A 171 4.42 20.13 8.85
CA PRO A 171 5.19 20.13 7.61
C PRO A 171 6.34 19.13 7.69
N PHE A 172 6.58 18.44 6.58
CA PHE A 172 7.76 17.62 6.36
C PHE A 172 8.46 18.05 5.06
N SER A 173 9.77 18.23 5.12
CA SER A 173 10.58 18.41 3.91
C SER A 173 10.62 17.13 3.09
N VAL A 174 11.08 17.24 1.84
CA VAL A 174 11.29 16.07 0.97
C VAL A 174 12.29 15.10 1.61
N GLU A 175 13.39 15.63 2.14
CA GLU A 175 14.45 14.86 2.78
C GLU A 175 13.98 14.15 4.05
N GLN A 176 13.13 14.80 4.86
CA GLN A 176 12.52 14.16 6.03
C GLN A 176 11.61 13.01 5.60
N TRP A 177 10.78 13.23 4.58
CA TRP A 177 9.86 12.20 4.10
C TRP A 177 10.62 10.99 3.56
N GLU A 178 11.65 11.22 2.74
CA GLU A 178 12.53 10.17 2.21
C GLU A 178 13.28 9.46 3.34
N MET A 179 13.80 10.20 4.33
CA MET A 179 14.46 9.61 5.50
C MET A 179 13.51 8.67 6.25
N HIS A 180 12.24 9.02 6.41
CA HIS A 180 11.24 8.16 7.04
C HIS A 180 10.96 6.90 6.20
N GLN A 181 10.85 7.03 4.88
CA GLN A 181 10.69 5.89 3.97
C GLN A 181 11.89 4.93 4.08
N GLN A 182 13.12 5.46 4.06
CA GLN A 182 14.34 4.65 4.16
C GLN A 182 14.50 3.98 5.53
N ASP A 183 14.10 4.65 6.62
CA ASP A 183 14.10 4.04 7.95
C ASP A 183 13.13 2.85 8.03
N ASN A 184 11.91 3.02 7.48
CA ASN A 184 10.94 1.93 7.40
C ASN A 184 11.43 0.80 6.50
N ILE A 185 12.05 1.08 5.35
CA ILE A 185 12.64 0.04 4.49
C ILE A 185 13.71 -0.73 5.28
N ARG A 186 14.62 -0.02 5.96
CA ARG A 186 15.67 -0.63 6.77
C ARG A 186 15.13 -1.52 7.88
N THR A 187 14.05 -1.13 8.56
CA THR A 187 13.51 -1.84 9.73
C THR A 187 12.45 -2.89 9.37
N LYS A 188 11.67 -2.66 8.31
CA LYS A 188 10.55 -3.52 7.92
C LYS A 188 10.88 -4.43 6.76
N ARG A 189 11.66 -3.98 5.77
CA ARG A 189 12.02 -4.74 4.56
C ARG A 189 13.39 -5.40 4.60
N LYS A 190 14.23 -5.10 5.60
CA LYS A 190 15.57 -5.68 5.74
C LYS A 190 15.83 -6.25 7.12
N ARG A 191 16.78 -7.18 7.24
CA ARG A 191 17.24 -7.74 8.53
C ARG A 191 18.75 -7.83 8.58
N MET A 192 19.28 -7.65 9.79
CA MET A 192 20.69 -7.96 10.07
C MET A 192 20.87 -9.47 10.11
N VAL A 193 21.94 -9.94 9.47
CA VAL A 193 22.33 -11.34 9.44
C VAL A 193 23.77 -11.45 9.93
N VAL A 194 24.01 -12.39 10.84
CA VAL A 194 25.35 -12.73 11.35
C VAL A 194 25.64 -14.18 11.02
N ILE A 195 26.65 -14.39 10.19
CA ILE A 195 27.15 -15.70 9.77
C ILE A 195 28.33 -16.07 10.65
N HIS A 196 28.21 -17.16 11.40
CA HIS A 196 29.25 -17.73 12.24
C HIS A 196 29.93 -18.85 11.48
N VAL A 197 31.24 -18.75 11.25
CA VAL A 197 32.00 -19.80 10.56
C VAL A 197 32.83 -20.59 11.56
N SER A 198 32.67 -21.92 11.56
CA SER A 198 33.37 -22.84 12.45
C SER A 198 34.00 -24.02 11.71
N ASP A 199 35.03 -24.62 12.29
CA ASP A 199 35.59 -25.88 11.82
C ASP A 199 34.79 -27.10 12.34
N THR A 200 35.17 -28.29 11.90
CA THR A 200 34.58 -29.57 12.38
C THR A 200 34.62 -29.79 13.90
N GLN A 201 35.46 -29.05 14.63
CA GLN A 201 35.62 -29.14 16.09
C GLN A 201 34.86 -28.02 16.83
N GLY A 202 34.20 -27.11 16.10
CA GLY A 202 33.47 -25.97 16.66
C GLY A 202 34.35 -24.75 16.93
N ASN A 203 35.63 -24.74 16.52
CA ASN A 203 36.48 -23.57 16.64
C ASN A 203 36.12 -22.54 15.57
N ARG A 204 36.17 -21.26 15.91
CA ARG A 204 35.92 -20.15 14.99
C ARG A 204 36.98 -20.08 13.90
N VAL A 205 36.56 -19.86 12.65
CA VAL A 205 37.47 -19.70 11.52
C VAL A 205 37.60 -18.23 11.18
N ILE A 206 38.78 -17.66 11.42
CA ILE A 206 39.13 -16.26 11.16
C ILE A 206 39.67 -16.13 9.74
N GLY A 207 39.18 -15.14 8.99
CA GLY A 207 39.61 -14.90 7.60
C GLY A 207 39.02 -15.87 6.57
N ALA A 208 37.92 -16.56 6.88
CA ALA A 208 37.16 -17.34 5.91
C ALA A 208 36.47 -16.40 4.91
N SER A 209 36.60 -16.67 3.62
CA SER A 209 35.91 -15.92 2.57
C SER A 209 34.45 -16.32 2.55
N VAL A 210 33.56 -15.33 2.59
CA VAL A 210 32.10 -15.48 2.55
C VAL A 210 31.57 -14.69 1.36
N SER A 211 30.71 -15.31 0.54
CA SER A 211 29.86 -14.61 -0.44
C SER A 211 28.39 -14.95 -0.16
N VAL A 212 27.53 -13.94 -0.28
CA VAL A 212 26.08 -14.05 -0.09
C VAL A 212 25.36 -13.53 -1.31
N GLN A 213 24.47 -14.37 -1.85
CA GLN A 213 23.64 -14.09 -3.01
C GLN A 213 22.16 -14.20 -2.65
N GLN A 214 21.37 -13.16 -2.95
CA GLN A 214 19.91 -13.26 -2.86
C GLN A 214 19.39 -14.11 -4.03
N LEU A 215 18.57 -15.10 -3.72
CA LEU A 215 17.96 -16.03 -4.67
C LEU A 215 16.53 -15.66 -5.04
N ALA A 216 15.78 -15.09 -4.09
CA ALA A 216 14.41 -14.66 -4.28
C ALA A 216 14.07 -13.46 -3.38
N LYS A 217 13.16 -12.61 -3.84
CA LYS A 217 12.62 -11.46 -3.09
C LYS A 217 11.33 -11.91 -2.38
N ASP A 218 11.18 -11.54 -1.11
CA ASP A 218 9.96 -11.83 -0.31
C ASP A 218 8.77 -10.97 -0.73
N PHE A 219 9.02 -9.69 -1.04
CA PHE A 219 7.96 -8.74 -1.37
C PHE A 219 7.35 -9.05 -2.76
N PRO A 220 6.04 -9.33 -2.86
CA PRO A 220 5.34 -9.43 -4.13
C PRO A 220 5.30 -8.07 -4.84
N PHE A 221 6.03 -7.99 -5.94
CA PHE A 221 6.03 -6.85 -6.85
C PHE A 221 5.69 -7.38 -8.25
N GLY A 222 4.57 -6.94 -8.79
CA GLY A 222 3.98 -7.55 -9.97
C GLY A 222 3.36 -6.58 -10.95
N SER A 223 2.89 -7.12 -12.06
CA SER A 223 2.10 -6.42 -13.07
C SER A 223 0.89 -7.26 -13.47
N ALA A 224 -0.18 -6.58 -13.88
CA ALA A 224 -1.23 -7.18 -14.68
C ALA A 224 -0.64 -7.75 -15.97
N ILE A 225 -1.17 -8.88 -16.39
CA ILE A 225 -0.87 -9.55 -17.66
C ILE A 225 -2.19 -9.88 -18.36
N ALA A 226 -2.18 -9.76 -19.68
CA ALA A 226 -3.28 -10.19 -20.55
C ALA A 226 -2.88 -11.44 -21.34
N SER A 227 -3.82 -12.04 -22.06
CA SER A 227 -3.59 -13.25 -22.85
C SER A 227 -2.49 -13.13 -23.91
N THR A 228 -2.09 -11.91 -24.27
CA THR A 228 -0.95 -11.59 -25.15
C THR A 228 0.39 -12.13 -24.65
N ILE A 229 0.51 -12.47 -23.37
CA ILE A 229 1.70 -13.12 -22.81
C ILE A 229 1.84 -14.59 -23.25
N VAL A 230 0.74 -15.25 -23.61
CA VAL A 230 0.74 -16.66 -24.00
C VAL A 230 1.46 -16.82 -25.33
N GLY A 231 2.53 -17.62 -25.34
CA GLY A 231 3.35 -17.86 -26.54
C GLY A 231 4.26 -16.71 -26.96
N ASN A 232 4.19 -15.54 -26.32
CA ASN A 232 5.04 -14.38 -26.61
C ASN A 232 6.33 -14.44 -25.78
N LEU A 233 7.34 -15.15 -26.28
CA LEU A 233 8.60 -15.37 -25.55
C LEU A 233 9.33 -14.06 -25.17
N PRO A 234 9.40 -13.02 -26.05
CA PRO A 234 9.94 -11.73 -25.64
C PRO A 234 9.19 -11.09 -24.47
N TYR A 235 7.85 -11.07 -24.49
CA TYR A 235 7.07 -10.51 -23.38
C TYR A 235 7.28 -11.30 -22.09
N GLN A 236 7.28 -12.63 -22.17
CA GLN A 236 7.55 -13.50 -21.03
C GLN A 236 8.92 -13.22 -20.42
N ALA A 237 9.96 -13.11 -21.24
CA ALA A 237 11.31 -12.78 -20.76
C ALA A 237 11.36 -11.39 -20.10
N TRP A 238 10.76 -10.38 -20.73
CA TRP A 238 10.70 -9.02 -20.20
C TRP A 238 9.97 -8.97 -18.84
N PHE A 239 8.86 -9.70 -18.72
CA PHE A 239 8.09 -9.78 -17.47
C PHE A 239 8.87 -10.49 -16.35
N LEU A 240 9.47 -11.65 -16.64
CA LEU A 240 10.16 -12.48 -15.63
C LEU A 240 11.45 -11.88 -15.09
N GLU A 241 12.06 -10.95 -15.83
CA GLU A 241 13.21 -10.17 -15.34
C GLU A 241 12.80 -9.22 -14.19
N ARG A 242 11.53 -8.82 -14.13
CA ARG A 242 11.05 -7.72 -13.28
C ARG A 242 10.14 -8.18 -12.14
N PHE A 243 9.24 -9.11 -12.44
CA PHE A 243 8.08 -9.37 -11.59
C PHE A 243 8.09 -10.78 -11.00
N ASN A 244 7.81 -10.87 -9.70
CA ASN A 244 7.58 -12.15 -9.00
C ASN A 244 6.08 -12.38 -8.69
N ALA A 245 5.21 -11.43 -9.05
CA ALA A 245 3.76 -11.52 -8.89
C ALA A 245 3.01 -11.11 -10.17
N ALA A 246 1.80 -11.63 -10.37
CA ALA A 246 0.95 -11.35 -11.51
C ALA A 246 -0.53 -11.19 -11.10
N VAL A 247 -1.31 -10.51 -11.93
CA VAL A 247 -2.78 -10.53 -11.91
C VAL A 247 -3.28 -10.66 -13.33
N PHE A 248 -4.34 -11.42 -13.55
CA PHE A 248 -4.93 -11.54 -14.90
C PHE A 248 -5.90 -10.39 -15.08
N GLU A 249 -5.67 -9.57 -16.10
CA GLU A 249 -6.39 -8.31 -16.27
C GLU A 249 -7.88 -8.54 -16.58
N ASN A 250 -8.18 -9.55 -17.40
CA ASN A 250 -9.54 -9.83 -17.89
C ASN A 250 -9.91 -11.31 -17.88
N GLU A 251 -8.94 -12.22 -17.88
CA GLU A 251 -9.12 -13.63 -18.23
C GLU A 251 -9.84 -14.44 -17.16
N LEU A 252 -9.94 -13.92 -15.94
CA LEU A 252 -10.74 -14.51 -14.87
C LEU A 252 -12.09 -13.82 -14.69
N LYS A 253 -12.33 -12.63 -15.25
CA LYS A 253 -13.60 -11.89 -15.05
C LYS A 253 -14.80 -12.67 -15.60
N TRP A 254 -15.98 -12.46 -15.02
CA TRP A 254 -17.16 -13.31 -15.29
C TRP A 254 -17.59 -13.25 -16.77
N TYR A 255 -17.52 -12.07 -17.39
CA TYR A 255 -17.86 -11.93 -18.81
C TYR A 255 -16.93 -12.69 -19.76
N THR A 256 -15.68 -12.93 -19.36
CA THR A 256 -14.71 -13.71 -20.14
C THR A 256 -14.94 -15.20 -19.96
N THR A 257 -15.18 -15.61 -18.72
CA THR A 257 -15.20 -17.03 -18.33
C THR A 257 -16.58 -17.68 -18.48
N GLU A 258 -17.67 -16.89 -18.50
CA GLU A 258 -19.03 -17.38 -18.75
C GLU A 258 -19.87 -16.33 -19.53
N PRO A 259 -19.55 -16.06 -20.81
CA PRO A 259 -20.26 -15.07 -21.61
C PRO A 259 -21.72 -15.44 -21.89
N GLN A 260 -22.06 -16.73 -21.79
CA GLN A 260 -23.42 -17.25 -21.91
C GLN A 260 -23.70 -18.24 -20.77
N PRO A 261 -24.96 -18.38 -20.31
CA PRO A 261 -25.30 -19.24 -19.18
C PRO A 261 -24.79 -20.67 -19.37
N GLY A 262 -23.96 -21.17 -18.46
CA GLY A 262 -23.40 -22.52 -18.46
C GLY A 262 -22.37 -22.79 -19.57
N LYS A 263 -21.96 -21.78 -20.35
CA LYS A 263 -20.91 -21.89 -21.36
C LYS A 263 -19.58 -21.39 -20.80
N LEU A 264 -19.01 -22.20 -19.91
CA LEU A 264 -17.73 -21.92 -19.27
C LEU A 264 -16.57 -22.01 -20.26
N ASN A 265 -15.68 -21.01 -20.25
CA ASN A 265 -14.43 -21.02 -21.00
C ASN A 265 -13.28 -20.51 -20.12
N TYR A 266 -12.43 -21.45 -19.71
CA TYR A 266 -11.26 -21.17 -18.86
C TYR A 266 -9.93 -21.32 -19.60
N THR A 267 -9.96 -21.58 -20.92
CA THR A 267 -8.76 -21.95 -21.69
C THR A 267 -7.64 -20.93 -21.55
N LEU A 268 -7.92 -19.64 -21.72
CA LEU A 268 -6.89 -18.59 -21.62
C LEU A 268 -6.33 -18.47 -20.18
N ALA A 269 -7.21 -18.50 -19.17
CA ALA A 269 -6.79 -18.46 -17.78
C ALA A 269 -5.95 -19.70 -17.40
N ASP A 270 -6.26 -20.87 -17.96
CA ASP A 270 -5.47 -22.09 -17.77
C ASP A 270 -4.07 -21.97 -18.40
N GLU A 271 -3.99 -21.50 -19.65
CA GLU A 271 -2.72 -21.28 -20.36
C GLU A 271 -1.84 -20.24 -19.65
N MET A 272 -2.43 -19.14 -19.18
CA MET A 272 -1.72 -18.13 -18.40
C MET A 272 -1.26 -18.70 -17.05
N LEU A 273 -2.07 -19.50 -16.38
CA LEU A 273 -1.68 -20.13 -15.13
C LEU A 273 -0.55 -21.15 -15.31
N GLU A 274 -0.48 -21.85 -16.44
CA GLU A 274 0.67 -22.69 -16.79
C GLU A 274 1.96 -21.86 -16.87
N PHE A 275 1.93 -20.69 -17.50
CA PHE A 275 3.06 -19.75 -17.52
C PHE A 275 3.46 -19.31 -16.10
N ILE A 276 2.49 -18.95 -15.25
CA ILE A 276 2.72 -18.57 -13.85
C ILE A 276 3.41 -19.70 -13.07
N ARG A 277 2.86 -20.91 -13.14
CA ARG A 277 3.41 -22.09 -12.44
C ARG A 277 4.81 -22.45 -12.92
N ALA A 278 5.03 -22.47 -14.24
CA ALA A 278 6.31 -22.83 -14.83
C ALA A 278 7.46 -21.92 -14.35
N ASN A 279 7.13 -20.66 -14.03
CA ASN A 279 8.10 -19.65 -13.64
C ASN A 279 8.07 -19.29 -12.15
N LYS A 280 7.28 -20.00 -11.34
CA LYS A 280 7.17 -19.79 -9.88
C LYS A 280 6.78 -18.35 -9.51
N VAL A 281 5.96 -17.72 -10.34
CA VAL A 281 5.35 -16.42 -10.08
C VAL A 281 4.10 -16.65 -9.22
N VAL A 282 3.78 -15.76 -8.29
CA VAL A 282 2.50 -15.81 -7.56
C VAL A 282 1.42 -15.04 -8.32
N ALA A 283 0.17 -15.48 -8.27
CA ALA A 283 -0.92 -14.80 -8.96
C ALA A 283 -2.07 -14.36 -8.03
N ARG A 284 -2.63 -13.18 -8.31
CA ARG A 284 -3.86 -12.65 -7.74
C ARG A 284 -5.08 -13.16 -8.52
N GLY A 285 -6.08 -13.68 -7.82
CA GLY A 285 -7.36 -14.05 -8.43
C GLY A 285 -8.29 -12.83 -8.55
N HIS A 286 -8.37 -12.23 -9.75
CA HIS A 286 -9.15 -11.02 -10.00
C HIS A 286 -10.13 -11.22 -11.17
N ASN A 287 -11.44 -11.21 -10.97
CA ASN A 287 -12.17 -11.21 -9.70
C ASN A 287 -13.31 -12.24 -9.76
N ILE A 288 -13.90 -12.56 -8.61
CA ILE A 288 -15.06 -13.46 -8.57
C ILE A 288 -16.30 -12.69 -9.02
N PHE A 289 -16.57 -11.56 -8.35
CA PHE A 289 -17.65 -10.63 -8.67
C PHE A 289 -17.12 -9.21 -8.81
N TRP A 290 -17.81 -8.46 -9.65
CA TRP A 290 -17.63 -7.03 -9.82
C TRP A 290 -19.02 -6.39 -9.77
N GLU A 291 -19.22 -5.45 -8.85
CA GLU A 291 -20.53 -4.83 -8.59
C GLU A 291 -20.98 -3.90 -9.73
N ASN A 292 -20.07 -3.45 -10.59
CA ASN A 292 -20.42 -2.57 -11.70
C ASN A 292 -21.33 -3.30 -12.72
N PRO A 293 -22.58 -2.85 -12.94
CA PRO A 293 -23.49 -3.50 -13.87
C PRO A 293 -23.04 -3.43 -15.33
N SER A 294 -22.18 -2.48 -15.71
CA SER A 294 -21.77 -2.31 -17.11
C SER A 294 -20.92 -3.48 -17.63
N VAL A 295 -20.18 -4.12 -16.74
CA VAL A 295 -19.24 -5.23 -16.98
C VAL A 295 -19.79 -6.58 -16.55
N THR A 296 -20.90 -6.62 -15.81
CA THR A 296 -21.61 -7.87 -15.50
C THR A 296 -22.17 -8.52 -16.79
N PRO A 297 -22.03 -9.85 -16.98
CA PRO A 297 -22.53 -10.53 -18.19
C PRO A 297 -24.01 -10.21 -18.45
N SER A 298 -24.36 -9.94 -19.72
CA SER A 298 -25.70 -9.47 -20.08
C SER A 298 -26.84 -10.41 -19.63
N TRP A 299 -26.57 -11.73 -19.61
CA TRP A 299 -27.52 -12.74 -19.15
C TRP A 299 -27.72 -12.72 -17.63
N VAL A 300 -26.70 -12.33 -16.85
CA VAL A 300 -26.77 -12.19 -15.38
C VAL A 300 -27.52 -10.91 -15.00
N ARG A 301 -27.36 -9.82 -15.75
CA ARG A 301 -27.98 -8.51 -15.46
C ARG A 301 -29.50 -8.55 -15.33
N ASN A 302 -30.13 -9.49 -16.02
CA ASN A 302 -31.58 -9.67 -16.04
C ASN A 302 -32.09 -10.63 -14.96
N LEU A 303 -31.20 -11.29 -14.21
CA LEU A 303 -31.58 -12.22 -13.15
C LEU A 303 -31.87 -11.46 -11.85
N THR A 304 -32.76 -12.03 -11.04
CA THR A 304 -33.09 -11.56 -9.68
C THR A 304 -33.40 -12.77 -8.78
N GLY A 305 -33.50 -12.55 -7.47
CA GLY A 305 -33.93 -13.59 -6.53
C GLY A 305 -33.11 -14.88 -6.62
N ASP A 306 -33.79 -16.02 -6.60
CA ASP A 306 -33.15 -17.34 -6.55
C ASP A 306 -32.35 -17.69 -7.80
N ASP A 307 -32.73 -17.16 -8.98
CA ASP A 307 -32.01 -17.40 -10.22
C ASP A 307 -30.63 -16.71 -10.19
N LEU A 308 -30.58 -15.46 -9.74
CA LEU A 308 -29.32 -14.73 -9.58
C LEU A 308 -28.46 -15.35 -8.47
N ARG A 309 -29.08 -15.74 -7.35
CA ARG A 309 -28.35 -16.41 -6.25
C ARG A 309 -27.74 -17.73 -6.70
N SER A 310 -28.48 -18.50 -7.49
CA SER A 310 -28.01 -19.77 -8.07
C SER A 310 -26.87 -19.55 -9.07
N ALA A 311 -26.97 -18.52 -9.92
CA ALA A 311 -25.90 -18.14 -10.85
C ALA A 311 -24.62 -17.72 -10.11
N ALA A 312 -24.74 -16.86 -9.10
CA ALA A 312 -23.61 -16.42 -8.27
C ALA A 312 -22.95 -17.60 -7.54
N LYS A 313 -23.73 -18.51 -6.95
CA LYS A 313 -23.20 -19.71 -6.32
C LYS A 313 -22.47 -20.62 -7.31
N SER A 314 -23.06 -20.84 -8.49
CA SER A 314 -22.45 -21.64 -9.57
C SER A 314 -21.12 -21.02 -10.03
N ARG A 315 -21.07 -19.69 -10.15
CA ARG A 315 -19.88 -18.93 -10.47
C ARG A 315 -18.74 -19.21 -9.49
N ILE A 316 -18.98 -19.00 -8.19
CA ILE A 316 -18.00 -19.28 -7.13
C ILE A 316 -17.53 -20.73 -7.20
N GLN A 317 -18.46 -21.68 -7.28
CA GLN A 317 -18.14 -23.09 -7.31
C GLN A 317 -17.29 -23.47 -8.53
N SER A 318 -17.64 -22.99 -9.72
CA SER A 318 -16.89 -23.31 -10.93
C SER A 318 -15.47 -22.73 -10.92
N LEU A 319 -15.31 -21.49 -10.45
CA LEU A 319 -14.04 -20.78 -10.46
C LEU A 319 -13.11 -21.29 -9.35
N MET A 320 -13.57 -21.27 -8.11
CA MET A 320 -12.73 -21.61 -6.95
C MET A 320 -12.46 -23.10 -6.80
N SER A 321 -13.38 -23.98 -7.24
CA SER A 321 -13.06 -25.42 -7.24
C SER A 321 -12.00 -25.77 -8.29
N ARG A 322 -11.97 -25.04 -9.42
CA ARG A 322 -10.98 -25.24 -10.48
C ARG A 322 -9.60 -24.75 -10.08
N TYR A 323 -9.54 -23.58 -9.46
CA TYR A 323 -8.29 -22.87 -9.15
C TYR A 323 -7.91 -22.89 -7.67
N LYS A 324 -8.35 -23.93 -6.95
CA LYS A 324 -8.08 -24.10 -5.53
C LYS A 324 -6.56 -24.11 -5.26
N GLY A 325 -6.09 -23.21 -4.41
CA GLY A 325 -4.68 -23.08 -4.06
C GLY A 325 -3.76 -22.51 -5.15
N GLU A 326 -4.30 -22.03 -6.28
CA GLU A 326 -3.51 -21.50 -7.40
C GLU A 326 -3.24 -20.00 -7.27
N PHE A 327 -4.16 -19.27 -6.66
CA PHE A 327 -4.04 -17.84 -6.43
C PHE A 327 -3.75 -17.56 -4.95
N VAL A 328 -2.81 -16.65 -4.67
CA VAL A 328 -2.41 -16.33 -3.29
C VAL A 328 -3.51 -15.61 -2.51
N HIS A 329 -4.42 -14.96 -3.23
CA HIS A 329 -5.65 -14.39 -2.69
C HIS A 329 -6.69 -14.17 -3.80
N TRP A 330 -7.93 -13.86 -3.41
CA TRP A 330 -9.05 -13.57 -4.32
C TRP A 330 -9.70 -12.23 -4.01
N ASP A 331 -9.90 -11.42 -5.05
CA ASP A 331 -10.83 -10.30 -5.02
C ASP A 331 -12.25 -10.89 -5.13
N VAL A 332 -12.90 -11.08 -3.98
CA VAL A 332 -14.21 -11.75 -3.92
C VAL A 332 -15.28 -10.82 -4.48
N ASN A 333 -15.25 -9.55 -4.08
CA ASN A 333 -16.14 -8.53 -4.60
C ASN A 333 -15.35 -7.25 -4.89
N ASN A 334 -15.40 -6.82 -6.15
CA ASN A 334 -14.75 -5.62 -6.65
C ASN A 334 -15.76 -4.45 -6.66
N GLU A 335 -15.31 -3.29 -6.20
CA GLU A 335 -16.02 -2.01 -6.32
C GLU A 335 -17.38 -1.91 -5.57
N MET A 336 -17.47 -2.51 -4.39
CA MET A 336 -18.71 -2.56 -3.62
C MET A 336 -19.02 -1.31 -2.81
N LEU A 337 -18.14 -0.30 -2.80
CA LEU A 337 -18.49 1.03 -2.27
C LEU A 337 -19.15 1.91 -3.33
N HIS A 338 -18.86 1.69 -4.61
CA HIS A 338 -19.40 2.49 -5.71
C HIS A 338 -20.68 1.89 -6.30
N PHE A 339 -20.83 0.56 -6.27
CA PHE A 339 -21.94 -0.16 -6.88
C PHE A 339 -22.52 -1.22 -5.94
N ASP A 340 -23.79 -1.53 -6.13
CA ASP A 340 -24.58 -2.43 -5.27
C ASP A 340 -25.40 -3.45 -6.08
N PHE A 341 -24.95 -3.82 -7.29
CA PHE A 341 -25.72 -4.65 -8.24
C PHE A 341 -26.30 -5.91 -7.60
N TYR A 342 -25.49 -6.65 -6.84
CA TYR A 342 -25.93 -7.91 -6.23
C TYR A 342 -26.78 -7.66 -4.98
N GLU A 343 -26.40 -6.74 -4.10
CA GLU A 343 -27.16 -6.46 -2.86
C GLU A 343 -28.53 -5.85 -3.14
N GLN A 344 -28.64 -4.99 -4.14
CA GLN A 344 -29.92 -4.45 -4.60
C GLN A 344 -30.89 -5.56 -5.07
N ARG A 345 -30.38 -6.67 -5.60
CA ARG A 345 -31.19 -7.76 -6.20
C ARG A 345 -31.37 -8.98 -5.30
N LEU A 346 -30.43 -9.22 -4.40
CA LEU A 346 -30.38 -10.40 -3.52
C LEU A 346 -30.59 -10.05 -2.04
N GLY A 347 -30.60 -8.76 -1.71
CA GLY A 347 -30.66 -8.23 -0.35
C GLY A 347 -29.28 -7.88 0.22
N PRO A 348 -29.23 -7.13 1.35
CA PRO A 348 -27.99 -6.58 1.92
C PRO A 348 -26.97 -7.63 2.38
N ASN A 349 -27.39 -8.89 2.55
CA ASN A 349 -26.49 -9.98 2.96
C ASN A 349 -25.83 -10.70 1.77
N ALA A 350 -26.01 -10.23 0.53
CA ALA A 350 -25.48 -10.93 -0.65
C ALA A 350 -23.95 -11.03 -0.65
N SER A 351 -23.26 -9.92 -0.35
CA SER A 351 -21.80 -9.94 -0.28
C SER A 351 -21.29 -10.91 0.78
N LEU A 352 -21.92 -10.92 1.96
CA LEU A 352 -21.60 -11.88 3.02
C LEU A 352 -21.75 -13.34 2.55
N GLU A 353 -22.82 -13.66 1.83
CA GLU A 353 -23.01 -15.00 1.26
C GLU A 353 -21.89 -15.34 0.27
N PHE A 354 -21.42 -14.38 -0.52
CA PHE A 354 -20.33 -14.60 -1.46
C PHE A 354 -19.02 -14.94 -0.76
N PHE A 355 -18.62 -14.15 0.26
CA PHE A 355 -17.46 -14.48 1.09
C PHE A 355 -17.61 -15.84 1.79
N GLY A 356 -18.77 -16.11 2.37
CA GLY A 356 -19.03 -17.40 3.04
C GLY A 356 -18.97 -18.59 2.08
N THR A 357 -19.51 -18.44 0.86
CA THR A 357 -19.49 -19.50 -0.17
C THR A 357 -18.09 -19.68 -0.75
N ALA A 358 -17.35 -18.59 -0.95
CA ALA A 358 -15.96 -18.63 -1.37
C ALA A 358 -15.10 -19.38 -0.35
N GLN A 359 -15.28 -19.11 0.95
CA GLN A 359 -14.53 -19.75 2.04
C GLN A 359 -14.82 -21.24 2.14
N GLN A 360 -16.04 -21.66 1.82
CA GLN A 360 -16.39 -23.08 1.74
C GLN A 360 -15.73 -23.77 0.54
N ALA A 361 -15.59 -23.07 -0.60
CA ALA A 361 -14.97 -23.62 -1.80
C ALA A 361 -13.45 -23.80 -1.62
N ASP A 362 -12.78 -22.77 -1.10
CA ASP A 362 -11.36 -22.81 -0.75
C ASP A 362 -11.10 -22.23 0.66
N PRO A 363 -11.03 -23.10 1.70
CA PRO A 363 -10.80 -22.65 3.06
C PRO A 363 -9.43 -22.00 3.32
N LEU A 364 -8.49 -22.11 2.38
CA LEU A 364 -7.14 -21.53 2.51
C LEU A 364 -6.99 -20.26 1.66
N ALA A 365 -8.00 -19.87 0.89
CA ALA A 365 -7.96 -18.66 0.09
C ALA A 365 -8.01 -17.42 0.97
N THR A 366 -7.04 -16.53 0.79
CA THR A 366 -7.06 -15.19 1.39
C THR A 366 -8.07 -14.33 0.65
N MET A 367 -9.03 -13.72 1.35
CA MET A 367 -10.12 -12.95 0.72
C MET A 367 -9.93 -11.45 0.87
N PHE A 368 -10.07 -10.75 -0.25
CA PHE A 368 -9.91 -9.31 -0.37
C PHE A 368 -11.24 -8.66 -0.78
N MET A 369 -11.44 -7.46 -0.24
CA MET A 369 -12.26 -6.42 -0.85
C MET A 369 -11.31 -5.53 -1.66
N ASN A 370 -11.66 -5.20 -2.90
CA ASN A 370 -10.82 -4.39 -3.78
C ASN A 370 -11.62 -3.18 -4.27
N GLU A 371 -11.03 -1.99 -4.14
CA GLU A 371 -11.74 -0.74 -4.37
C GLU A 371 -10.80 0.38 -4.85
N PHE A 372 -11.27 1.20 -5.78
CA PHE A 372 -10.62 2.44 -6.19
C PHE A 372 -11.03 3.64 -5.32
N ASN A 373 -10.32 4.75 -5.51
CA ASN A 373 -10.54 6.06 -4.89
C ASN A 373 -10.43 6.14 -3.36
N VAL A 374 -10.18 5.04 -2.65
CA VAL A 374 -9.94 5.05 -1.20
C VAL A 374 -8.63 5.75 -0.86
N LEU A 375 -7.59 5.51 -1.68
CA LEU A 375 -6.20 5.89 -1.44
C LEU A 375 -5.80 7.14 -2.22
N GLU A 376 -6.39 7.29 -3.41
CA GLU A 376 -6.00 8.20 -4.47
C GLU A 376 -6.58 9.59 -4.26
N THR A 377 -7.74 9.68 -3.61
CA THR A 377 -8.45 10.93 -3.36
C THR A 377 -9.31 10.83 -2.10
N CYS A 378 -9.71 11.98 -1.56
CA CYS A 378 -10.76 12.06 -0.54
C CYS A 378 -11.97 12.90 -1.02
N ASP A 379 -11.99 13.24 -2.31
CA ASP A 379 -13.11 13.91 -2.94
C ASP A 379 -14.27 12.96 -3.28
N ASP A 380 -13.98 11.67 -3.46
CA ASP A 380 -15.00 10.63 -3.62
C ASP A 380 -15.68 10.34 -2.29
N VAL A 381 -16.97 10.68 -2.20
CA VAL A 381 -17.77 10.49 -0.97
C VAL A 381 -18.28 9.06 -0.82
N ASN A 382 -18.28 8.26 -1.88
CA ASN A 382 -18.74 6.87 -1.83
C ASN A 382 -17.62 5.97 -1.26
N SER A 383 -16.38 6.23 -1.67
CA SER A 383 -15.21 5.40 -1.34
C SER A 383 -14.25 6.07 -0.36
N THR A 384 -14.77 6.56 0.77
CA THR A 384 -13.91 7.11 1.82
C THR A 384 -13.22 6.00 2.61
N VAL A 385 -12.08 6.29 3.23
CA VAL A 385 -11.39 5.35 4.12
C VAL A 385 -12.30 4.85 5.25
N ASP A 386 -13.19 5.69 5.79
CA ASP A 386 -14.13 5.29 6.84
C ASP A 386 -15.27 4.42 6.30
N SER A 387 -15.75 4.69 5.08
CA SER A 387 -16.71 3.81 4.38
C SER A 387 -16.12 2.42 4.17
N TYR A 388 -14.87 2.34 3.71
CA TYR A 388 -14.15 1.09 3.49
C TYR A 388 -13.96 0.30 4.79
N ILE A 389 -13.50 0.96 5.86
CA ILE A 389 -13.34 0.36 7.19
C ILE A 389 -14.68 -0.12 7.74
N SER A 390 -15.73 0.69 7.62
CA SER A 390 -17.08 0.33 8.07
C SER A 390 -17.57 -0.92 7.34
N ARG A 391 -17.35 -0.98 6.03
CA ARG A 391 -17.77 -2.13 5.21
C ARG A 391 -17.03 -3.41 5.57
N LEU A 392 -15.72 -3.35 5.79
CA LEU A 392 -14.96 -4.51 6.26
C LEU A 392 -15.40 -4.98 7.64
N ARG A 393 -15.72 -4.05 8.56
CA ARG A 393 -16.25 -4.39 9.89
C ARG A 393 -17.60 -5.08 9.79
N GLU A 394 -18.52 -4.55 9.00
CA GLU A 394 -19.85 -5.15 8.77
C GLU A 394 -19.73 -6.60 8.28
N LEU A 395 -18.91 -6.83 7.25
CA LEU A 395 -18.69 -8.17 6.70
C LEU A 395 -18.06 -9.11 7.75
N LYS A 396 -17.07 -8.63 8.51
CA LYS A 396 -16.42 -9.40 9.58
C LYS A 396 -17.38 -9.76 10.72
N GLU A 397 -18.18 -8.80 11.18
CA GLU A 397 -19.20 -8.99 12.23
C GLU A 397 -20.29 -9.96 11.80
N ALA A 398 -20.65 -9.95 10.51
CA ALA A 398 -21.61 -10.88 9.95
C ALA A 398 -21.02 -12.28 9.66
N GLY A 399 -19.71 -12.47 9.87
CA GLY A 399 -19.05 -13.78 9.85
C GLY A 399 -18.17 -14.06 8.62
N ALA A 400 -17.92 -13.06 7.76
CA ALA A 400 -16.97 -13.20 6.65
C ALA A 400 -15.53 -13.31 7.18
N VAL A 401 -14.75 -14.21 6.59
CA VAL A 401 -13.31 -14.32 6.84
C VAL A 401 -12.59 -13.40 5.85
N LEU A 402 -12.51 -12.12 6.21
CA LEU A 402 -11.73 -11.13 5.46
C LEU A 402 -10.28 -11.16 5.94
N GLN A 403 -9.35 -11.24 4.99
CA GLN A 403 -7.93 -11.45 5.29
C GLN A 403 -7.01 -10.49 4.53
N GLY A 404 -7.56 -9.53 3.77
CA GLY A 404 -6.75 -8.53 3.09
C GLY A 404 -7.55 -7.31 2.63
N ILE A 405 -6.81 -6.23 2.40
CA ILE A 405 -7.28 -4.93 1.92
C ILE A 405 -6.69 -4.72 0.52
N GLY A 406 -7.53 -4.58 -0.50
CA GLY A 406 -7.14 -4.24 -1.86
C GLY A 406 -7.47 -2.78 -2.16
N LEU A 407 -6.46 -2.02 -2.56
CA LEU A 407 -6.58 -0.62 -2.98
C LEU A 407 -6.06 -0.55 -4.42
N GLU A 408 -6.93 -0.25 -5.37
CA GLU A 408 -6.60 -0.30 -6.81
C GLU A 408 -5.39 0.58 -7.12
N GLY A 409 -5.43 1.87 -6.74
CA GLY A 409 -4.31 2.77 -6.96
C GLY A 409 -4.30 3.34 -8.37
N HIS A 410 -5.47 3.58 -8.96
CA HIS A 410 -5.62 4.26 -10.23
C HIS A 410 -5.48 5.78 -10.04
N PHE A 411 -4.27 6.32 -10.20
CA PHE A 411 -4.01 7.73 -9.98
C PHE A 411 -4.42 8.57 -11.20
N PHE A 412 -5.70 8.94 -11.24
CA PHE A 412 -6.26 9.81 -12.28
C PHE A 412 -5.83 11.28 -12.19
N THR A 413 -5.23 11.67 -11.05
CA THR A 413 -4.67 13.01 -10.80
C THR A 413 -3.27 12.89 -10.20
N LYS A 414 -2.60 14.01 -9.95
CA LYS A 414 -1.29 14.02 -9.29
C LYS A 414 -1.38 13.31 -7.92
N PRO A 415 -0.55 12.29 -7.64
CA PRO A 415 -0.58 11.59 -6.35
C PRO A 415 -0.37 12.53 -5.16
N ASN A 416 -1.19 12.37 -4.12
CA ASN A 416 -1.06 13.09 -2.85
C ASN A 416 -0.48 12.14 -1.79
N LEU A 417 0.85 12.04 -1.70
CA LEU A 417 1.52 11.08 -0.79
C LEU A 417 1.16 11.27 0.69
N PRO A 418 1.02 12.50 1.22
CA PRO A 418 0.54 12.68 2.60
C PRO A 418 -0.87 12.14 2.85
N LEU A 419 -1.79 12.30 1.89
CA LEU A 419 -3.12 11.70 1.97
C LEU A 419 -3.01 10.16 1.89
N MET A 420 -2.26 9.64 0.92
CA MET A 420 -2.01 8.22 0.73
C MET A 420 -1.53 7.58 2.05
N ARG A 421 -0.52 8.16 2.70
CA ARG A 421 -0.01 7.69 3.99
C ARG A 421 -1.06 7.75 5.10
N ALA A 422 -1.83 8.83 5.18
CA ALA A 422 -2.87 8.99 6.20
C ALA A 422 -4.02 7.96 6.05
N VAL A 423 -4.40 7.63 4.81
CA VAL A 423 -5.36 6.57 4.51
C VAL A 423 -4.82 5.21 4.94
N LEU A 424 -3.56 4.91 4.57
CA LEU A 424 -2.89 3.68 4.97
C LEU A 424 -2.82 3.54 6.50
N ASP A 425 -2.57 4.62 7.25
CA ASP A 425 -2.57 4.61 8.71
C ASP A 425 -3.92 4.21 9.30
N LYS A 426 -5.02 4.75 8.76
CA LYS A 426 -6.37 4.37 9.23
C LYS A 426 -6.68 2.91 8.89
N LEU A 427 -6.32 2.44 7.69
CA LEU A 427 -6.53 1.06 7.27
C LEU A 427 -5.68 0.07 8.07
N ALA A 428 -4.44 0.44 8.44
CA ALA A 428 -3.55 -0.37 9.26
C ALA A 428 -4.13 -0.69 10.65
N THR A 429 -5.08 0.11 11.16
CA THR A 429 -5.78 -0.19 12.43
C THR A 429 -6.60 -1.49 12.39
N LEU A 430 -6.89 -2.02 11.20
CA LEU A 430 -7.60 -3.29 11.03
C LEU A 430 -6.70 -4.52 11.21
N ASP A 431 -5.37 -4.33 11.26
CA ASP A 431 -4.37 -5.41 11.33
C ASP A 431 -4.52 -6.44 10.20
N LEU A 432 -4.90 -5.96 9.02
CA LEU A 432 -5.00 -6.74 7.79
C LEU A 432 -3.87 -6.34 6.83
N PRO A 433 -3.34 -7.28 6.02
CA PRO A 433 -2.36 -6.95 5.00
C PRO A 433 -2.99 -6.07 3.91
N ILE A 434 -2.29 -4.98 3.55
CA ILE A 434 -2.73 -4.07 2.49
C ILE A 434 -1.97 -4.40 1.21
N TRP A 435 -2.66 -4.40 0.07
CA TRP A 435 -2.05 -4.49 -1.25
C TRP A 435 -2.46 -3.28 -2.08
N LEU A 436 -1.49 -2.73 -2.81
CA LEU A 436 -1.79 -1.85 -3.93
C LEU A 436 -1.97 -2.76 -5.15
N THR A 437 -3.16 -2.81 -5.72
CA THR A 437 -3.60 -3.95 -6.54
C THR A 437 -3.60 -3.69 -8.03
N GLU A 438 -3.65 -2.43 -8.46
CA GLU A 438 -3.86 -1.99 -9.85
C GLU A 438 -3.16 -0.64 -10.13
N VAL A 439 -1.94 -0.43 -9.61
CA VAL A 439 -1.28 0.88 -9.66
C VAL A 439 -0.97 1.30 -11.09
N ASP A 440 -1.50 2.44 -11.50
CA ASP A 440 -1.12 3.15 -12.72
C ASP A 440 -1.27 4.67 -12.56
N ILE A 441 -0.68 5.40 -13.51
CA ILE A 441 -0.76 6.86 -13.59
C ILE A 441 -1.46 7.23 -14.88
N ASN A 442 -2.47 8.11 -14.79
CA ASN A 442 -3.32 8.50 -15.91
C ASN A 442 -2.55 8.82 -17.21
N HIS A 443 -3.04 8.32 -18.34
CA HIS A 443 -2.50 8.59 -19.68
C HIS A 443 -2.54 10.06 -20.10
N ILE A 444 -3.29 10.93 -19.41
CA ILE A 444 -3.25 12.39 -19.65
C ILE A 444 -1.88 13.01 -19.33
N PHE A 445 -1.08 12.36 -18.47
CA PHE A 445 0.27 12.79 -18.15
C PHE A 445 1.24 12.24 -19.19
N ASP A 446 2.23 13.05 -19.59
CA ASP A 446 3.30 12.55 -20.45
C ASP A 446 4.12 11.46 -19.75
N HIS A 447 4.84 10.65 -20.52
CA HIS A 447 5.61 9.52 -19.97
C HIS A 447 6.63 9.92 -18.90
N GLN A 448 7.22 11.11 -18.97
CA GLN A 448 8.18 11.57 -17.97
C GLN A 448 7.48 11.89 -16.65
N THR A 449 6.31 12.51 -16.73
CA THR A 449 5.46 12.83 -15.58
C THR A 449 4.88 11.55 -14.96
N GLN A 450 4.41 10.60 -15.79
CA GLN A 450 4.00 9.27 -15.32
C GLN A 450 5.12 8.59 -14.54
N ALA A 451 6.36 8.62 -15.06
CA ALA A 451 7.51 8.03 -14.38
C ALA A 451 7.80 8.66 -13.01
N ILE A 452 7.74 9.99 -12.89
CA ILE A 452 7.94 10.71 -11.62
C ILE A 452 6.86 10.30 -10.60
N TYR A 453 5.60 10.34 -10.99
CA TYR A 453 4.49 10.01 -10.11
C TYR A 453 4.46 8.53 -9.73
N LEU A 454 4.80 7.64 -10.67
CA LEU A 454 4.95 6.23 -10.40
C LEU A 454 6.03 6.00 -9.33
N GLU A 455 7.22 6.61 -9.47
CA GLU A 455 8.28 6.46 -8.47
C GLU A 455 7.81 6.90 -7.08
N GLU A 456 7.12 8.03 -6.99
CA GLU A 456 6.59 8.55 -5.73
C GLU A 456 5.62 7.57 -5.05
N VAL A 457 4.66 7.04 -5.81
CA VAL A 457 3.67 6.05 -5.32
C VAL A 457 4.35 4.75 -4.92
N LEU A 458 5.28 4.23 -5.73
CA LEU A 458 5.96 2.97 -5.44
C LEU A 458 6.85 3.05 -4.21
N ARG A 459 7.57 4.17 -4.01
CA ARG A 459 8.36 4.41 -2.79
C ARG A 459 7.47 4.51 -1.56
N GLU A 460 6.33 5.18 -1.68
CA GLU A 460 5.37 5.29 -0.59
C GLU A 460 4.80 3.93 -0.20
N GLY A 461 4.30 3.16 -1.18
CA GLY A 461 3.77 1.81 -0.97
C GLY A 461 4.83 0.83 -0.43
N PHE A 462 6.02 0.77 -1.04
CA PHE A 462 7.05 -0.19 -0.64
C PHE A 462 7.59 0.09 0.76
N SER A 463 7.75 1.36 1.13
CA SER A 463 8.24 1.75 2.46
C SER A 463 7.19 1.62 3.55
N TYR A 464 5.89 1.62 3.22
CA TYR A 464 4.83 1.57 4.23
C TYR A 464 4.77 0.19 4.94
N PRO A 465 4.82 0.12 6.29
CA PRO A 465 4.99 -1.16 7.01
C PRO A 465 3.95 -2.25 6.74
N PHE A 466 2.67 -1.88 6.55
CA PHE A 466 1.56 -2.83 6.38
C PHE A 466 1.19 -3.10 4.91
N VAL A 467 1.84 -2.44 3.96
CA VAL A 467 1.73 -2.80 2.55
C VAL A 467 2.54 -4.07 2.33
N ASN A 468 1.88 -5.10 1.81
CA ASN A 468 2.41 -6.44 1.67
C ASN A 468 2.62 -6.87 0.22
N GLY A 469 2.15 -6.09 -0.75
CA GLY A 469 2.42 -6.32 -2.16
C GLY A 469 1.98 -5.12 -3.00
N ILE A 470 2.59 -4.98 -4.17
CA ILE A 470 2.25 -3.97 -5.17
C ILE A 470 2.10 -4.64 -6.52
N MET A 471 1.02 -4.33 -7.20
CA MET A 471 0.74 -4.72 -8.57
C MET A 471 0.55 -3.48 -9.42
N LEU A 472 1.20 -3.45 -10.58
CA LEU A 472 1.02 -2.42 -11.59
C LEU A 472 -0.08 -2.82 -12.57
N TRP A 473 -0.94 -1.90 -13.00
CA TRP A 473 -1.97 -2.20 -13.99
C TRP A 473 -1.50 -1.92 -15.43
N THR A 474 -0.43 -2.61 -15.82
CA THR A 474 0.35 -2.34 -17.04
C THR A 474 0.30 -3.50 -18.04
N ALA A 475 -0.82 -4.21 -18.13
CA ALA A 475 -0.98 -5.31 -19.09
C ALA A 475 -0.81 -4.79 -20.53
N LEU A 476 0.02 -5.49 -21.32
CA LEU A 476 0.32 -5.09 -22.69
C LEU A 476 -0.67 -5.74 -23.68
N HIS A 477 -1.41 -4.93 -24.42
CA HIS A 477 -2.30 -5.35 -25.51
C HIS A 477 -1.73 -4.96 -26.88
N PRO A 478 -2.27 -5.51 -27.99
CA PRO A 478 -1.86 -5.10 -29.35
C PRO A 478 -2.15 -3.63 -29.68
N TYR A 479 -2.88 -2.93 -28.83
CA TYR A 479 -3.28 -1.52 -29.00
C TYR A 479 -2.77 -0.63 -27.85
N GLY A 480 -1.81 -1.12 -27.06
CA GLY A 480 -1.23 -0.40 -25.91
C GLY A 480 -1.68 -0.96 -24.57
N CYS A 481 -1.70 -0.12 -23.55
CA CYS A 481 -2.09 -0.47 -22.18
C CYS A 481 -3.30 0.38 -21.76
N TYR A 482 -3.82 0.15 -20.56
CA TYR A 482 -4.97 0.90 -20.04
C TYR A 482 -4.63 2.39 -19.83
N GLU A 483 -3.91 2.74 -18.75
CA GLU A 483 -3.51 4.12 -18.45
C GLU A 483 -2.00 4.33 -18.65
N MET A 484 -1.21 3.29 -18.37
CA MET A 484 0.25 3.37 -18.36
C MET A 484 0.85 2.10 -18.93
N CYS A 485 1.77 2.27 -19.89
CA CYS A 485 2.67 1.20 -20.32
C CYS A 485 4.02 1.33 -19.63
N LEU A 486 4.72 0.20 -19.44
CA LEU A 486 6.12 0.18 -18.99
C LEU A 486 7.10 0.04 -20.15
N THR A 487 6.61 -0.39 -21.32
CA THR A 487 7.42 -0.72 -22.47
C THR A 487 6.64 -0.48 -23.77
N ASP A 488 7.36 -0.29 -24.88
CA ASP A 488 6.78 -0.25 -26.24
C ASP A 488 6.54 -1.68 -26.79
N GLU A 489 6.07 -1.77 -28.04
CA GLU A 489 5.77 -3.05 -28.70
C GLU A 489 7.00 -3.93 -28.96
N ASP A 490 8.21 -3.34 -28.94
CA ASP A 490 9.49 -4.02 -29.15
C ASP A 490 10.17 -4.39 -27.82
N PHE A 491 9.48 -4.20 -26.70
CA PHE A 491 9.97 -4.42 -25.34
C PHE A 491 11.14 -3.50 -24.92
N HIS A 492 11.24 -2.30 -25.52
CA HIS A 492 12.08 -1.24 -24.99
C HIS A 492 11.35 -0.50 -23.88
N ASN A 493 12.04 -0.21 -22.77
CA ASN A 493 11.43 0.52 -21.67
C ASN A 493 10.94 1.91 -22.08
N LEU A 494 9.76 2.26 -21.59
CA LEU A 494 9.35 3.65 -21.44
C LEU A 494 9.93 4.20 -20.12
N PRO A 495 9.92 5.54 -19.90
CA PRO A 495 10.43 6.13 -18.66
C PRO A 495 9.88 5.51 -17.36
N SER A 496 8.62 5.06 -17.36
CA SER A 496 8.00 4.31 -16.26
C SER A 496 8.63 2.93 -16.04
N GLY A 497 8.99 2.22 -17.11
CA GLY A 497 9.77 0.97 -17.05
C GLY A 497 11.17 1.18 -16.48
N ASP A 498 11.84 2.28 -16.85
CA ASP A 498 13.16 2.62 -16.29
C ASP A 498 13.11 2.91 -14.79
N VAL A 499 12.01 3.51 -14.32
CA VAL A 499 11.75 3.68 -12.88
C VAL A 499 11.62 2.34 -12.18
N VAL A 500 10.83 1.42 -12.74
CA VAL A 500 10.65 0.07 -12.18
C VAL A 500 11.98 -0.67 -12.09
N ASP A 501 12.77 -0.69 -13.16
CA ASP A 501 14.07 -1.38 -13.18
C ASP A 501 15.03 -0.81 -12.14
N ARG A 502 15.09 0.52 -12.01
CA ARG A 502 15.93 1.19 -11.01
C ARG A 502 15.49 0.86 -9.58
N LEU A 503 14.18 0.88 -9.29
CA LEU A 503 13.66 0.56 -7.97
C LEU A 503 13.89 -0.91 -7.62
N LEU A 504 13.73 -1.83 -8.57
CA LEU A 504 14.02 -3.25 -8.36
C LEU A 504 15.50 -3.51 -8.03
N GLN A 505 16.42 -2.75 -8.62
CA GLN A 505 17.85 -2.79 -8.30
C GLN A 505 18.17 -2.15 -6.93
N GLU A 506 17.38 -1.16 -6.50
CA GLU A 506 17.47 -0.54 -5.18
C GLU A 506 16.95 -1.49 -4.08
N TRP A 507 15.85 -2.20 -4.36
CA TRP A 507 15.14 -3.09 -3.43
C TRP A 507 15.63 -4.54 -3.50
N GLU A 508 16.94 -4.69 -3.61
CA GLU A 508 17.61 -5.98 -3.69
C GLU A 508 18.91 -5.97 -2.88
N THR A 509 19.22 -7.09 -2.26
CA THR A 509 20.52 -7.32 -1.67
C THR A 509 21.49 -7.67 -2.77
N LYS A 510 22.25 -6.67 -3.21
CA LYS A 510 23.40 -6.88 -4.11
C LYS A 510 24.35 -7.90 -3.50
N GLU A 511 25.00 -8.69 -4.36
CA GLU A 511 25.98 -9.69 -3.92
C GLU A 511 26.96 -9.03 -2.95
N THR A 512 27.09 -9.64 -1.78
CA THR A 512 27.91 -9.11 -0.70
C THR A 512 28.92 -10.17 -0.31
N ALA A 513 30.19 -9.79 -0.32
CA ALA A 513 31.29 -10.68 -0.05
C ALA A 513 32.28 -10.02 0.93
N GLY A 514 33.02 -10.85 1.65
CA GLY A 514 34.07 -10.41 2.55
C GLY A 514 34.76 -11.57 3.22
N VAL A 515 35.41 -11.28 4.34
CA VAL A 515 36.07 -12.28 5.17
C VAL A 515 35.52 -12.23 6.60
N THR A 516 35.59 -13.36 7.30
CA THR A 516 35.24 -13.38 8.72
C THR A 516 36.23 -12.57 9.56
N ASP A 517 35.69 -11.87 10.56
CA ASP A 517 36.45 -11.05 11.51
C ASP A 517 37.24 -11.91 12.52
N ASP A 518 37.86 -11.26 13.50
CA ASP A 518 38.61 -11.88 14.60
C ASP A 518 37.75 -12.74 15.54
N HIS A 519 36.41 -12.65 15.42
CA HIS A 519 35.45 -13.49 16.10
C HIS A 519 34.91 -14.62 15.21
N GLY A 520 35.39 -14.76 13.97
CA GLY A 520 34.91 -15.74 12.99
C GLY A 520 33.53 -15.41 12.42
N LEU A 521 33.15 -14.14 12.44
CA LEU A 521 31.83 -13.66 12.04
C LEU A 521 31.88 -12.87 10.74
N TYR A 522 30.81 -12.97 9.95
CA TYR A 522 30.54 -12.08 8.83
C TYR A 522 29.11 -11.52 8.96
N THR A 523 28.97 -10.20 8.88
CA THR A 523 27.69 -9.52 9.14
C THR A 523 27.27 -8.68 7.93
N PHE A 524 25.99 -8.73 7.57
CA PHE A 524 25.41 -7.87 6.53
C PHE A 524 23.94 -7.56 6.82
N SER A 525 23.38 -6.59 6.08
CA SER A 525 21.96 -6.23 6.12
C SER A 525 21.29 -6.57 4.79
N GLY A 526 20.43 -7.58 4.77
CA GLY A 526 19.75 -8.06 3.57
C GLY A 526 18.26 -7.75 3.55
N PHE A 527 17.69 -7.51 2.37
CA PHE A 527 16.24 -7.51 2.14
C PHE A 527 15.60 -8.87 2.44
N LEU A 528 14.33 -8.88 2.81
CA LEU A 528 13.62 -10.14 3.04
C LEU A 528 13.59 -11.01 1.77
N GLY A 529 13.77 -12.33 1.96
CA GLY A 529 13.80 -13.29 0.86
C GLY A 529 14.71 -14.49 1.12
N GLU A 530 15.00 -15.23 0.05
CA GLU A 530 15.82 -16.44 0.10
C GLU A 530 17.26 -16.14 -0.29
N TYR A 531 18.22 -16.80 0.36
CA TYR A 531 19.65 -16.55 0.18
C TYR A 531 20.45 -17.84 0.01
N LYS A 532 21.55 -17.74 -0.72
CA LYS A 532 22.66 -18.70 -0.74
C LYS A 532 23.89 -18.05 -0.13
N VAL A 533 24.55 -18.80 0.75
CA VAL A 533 25.84 -18.43 1.34
C VAL A 533 26.88 -19.44 0.90
N SER A 534 27.99 -18.96 0.34
CA SER A 534 29.15 -19.77 -0.01
C SER A 534 30.32 -19.34 0.89
N VAL A 535 30.91 -20.30 1.61
CA VAL A 535 32.04 -20.05 2.52
C VAL A 535 33.23 -20.89 2.08
N SER A 536 34.43 -20.29 2.07
CA SER A 536 35.68 -20.99 1.77
C SER A 536 36.83 -20.57 2.68
N TYR A 537 37.67 -21.53 3.05
CA TYR A 537 38.90 -21.29 3.81
C TYR A 537 39.94 -22.37 3.48
N ALA A 538 41.15 -21.96 3.12
CA ALA A 538 42.19 -22.85 2.60
C ALA A 538 41.65 -23.74 1.45
N ASN A 539 41.68 -25.07 1.61
CA ASN A 539 41.23 -26.03 0.59
C ASN A 539 39.80 -26.55 0.83
N LYS A 540 39.03 -25.91 1.71
CA LYS A 540 37.67 -26.31 2.04
C LYS A 540 36.67 -25.25 1.62
N SER A 541 35.51 -25.69 1.14
CA SER A 541 34.36 -24.83 0.85
C SER A 541 33.06 -25.54 1.17
N THR A 542 32.02 -24.77 1.48
CA THR A 542 30.66 -25.25 1.72
C THR A 542 29.66 -24.20 1.24
N GLU A 543 28.46 -24.65 0.89
CA GLU A 543 27.34 -23.79 0.52
C GLU A 543 26.10 -24.18 1.34
N THR A 544 25.32 -23.19 1.74
CA THR A 544 24.02 -23.40 2.39
C THR A 544 23.03 -22.34 1.95
N THR A 545 21.73 -22.66 2.05
CA THR A 545 20.66 -21.68 1.85
C THR A 545 19.98 -21.34 3.16
N PHE A 546 19.36 -20.16 3.23
CA PHE A 546 18.50 -19.76 4.35
C PHE A 546 17.48 -18.70 3.91
N SER A 547 16.37 -18.65 4.65
CA SER A 547 15.30 -17.66 4.47
C SER A 547 15.43 -16.52 5.46
N LEU A 548 15.20 -15.30 4.99
CA LEU A 548 15.15 -14.06 5.78
C LEU A 548 13.72 -13.53 5.76
N GLY A 549 12.96 -13.81 6.83
CA GLY A 549 11.57 -13.39 6.98
C GLY A 549 11.37 -12.16 7.86
N ARG A 550 10.11 -11.76 8.01
CA ARG A 550 9.70 -10.67 8.92
C ARG A 550 10.01 -11.02 10.39
N GLY A 551 10.30 -10.00 11.20
CA GLY A 551 10.60 -10.10 12.64
C GLY A 551 11.41 -8.90 13.13
N ASP A 552 11.83 -8.83 14.40
CA ASP A 552 12.72 -7.75 14.86
C ASP A 552 14.13 -8.26 15.23
N GLU A 553 14.33 -9.58 15.16
CA GLU A 553 15.56 -10.23 15.59
C GLU A 553 16.61 -10.30 14.47
N THR A 554 17.88 -10.24 14.90
CA THR A 554 19.02 -10.53 14.01
C THR A 554 19.03 -12.02 13.68
N LYS A 555 19.16 -12.36 12.40
CA LYS A 555 19.24 -13.74 11.95
C LYS A 555 20.66 -14.25 12.14
N HIS A 556 20.82 -15.30 12.94
CA HIS A 556 22.10 -16.00 13.09
C HIS A 556 22.13 -17.27 12.24
N LEU A 557 23.22 -17.47 11.50
CA LEU A 557 23.48 -18.65 10.69
C LEU A 557 24.82 -19.26 11.08
N ASN A 558 24.85 -20.55 11.42
CA ASN A 558 26.10 -21.27 11.68
C ASN A 558 26.49 -22.07 10.43
N VAL A 559 27.71 -21.86 9.95
CA VAL A 559 28.28 -22.57 8.80
C VAL A 559 29.53 -23.31 9.23
N GLN A 560 29.62 -24.59 8.92
CA GLN A 560 30.74 -25.45 9.32
C GLN A 560 31.58 -25.87 8.11
N LEU A 561 32.91 -25.76 8.21
CA LEU A 561 33.92 -26.12 7.20
C LEU A 561 34.70 -27.42 7.54
#